data_AF-O17400-F1
#
_entry.id   AF-O17400-F1
#
_cell.length_a   1.000
_cell.length_b   1.000
_cell.length_c   1.000
_cell.angle_alpha   90.00
_cell.angle_beta   90.00
_cell.angle_gamma   90.00
#
_symmetry.space_group_name_H-M   'P 1'
#
loop_
_entity.id
_entity.type
_entity.pdbx_description
1 polymer ?
#
loop_
_entity_poly.entity_id
_entity_poly.type
_entity_poly.pdbx_seq_one_letter_code
_entity_poly.pdbx_strand_id
1 'polypeptide(L)'
;MGSVREYYLTNYTKCPRCDTFLCTWQEVAYTFHSITIFSLPFYIFGGYCILYKTPKEMKMYSRTCLVDIFLNVLATPYLFFPTLSGFSVGLLNFLRVPPKIQVWLVFQSLNWMLFSMTMLLENRHNSILFNRFQITKNRTKIIYYLVRYLSGLIYSMSLLFFIPEDQNSALLQVLTKIPCPSQEFFTASDVFVLCIDENYVTFLALFTGIGVLTEIAQIVFFLACCVYYLFVSVRSFASKKTRQMQVKYFASIILQISIPMGFMMPTVLYIFLSLSYKFYNQALTNLSILHASLHDLLSTFMVLLIHAPYRHFIFSFFKKLDTSVSTSEVRDESVMATQITIKQVSMSPVTN
;
A
#
# COMPACT_ATOMS: atom_id res chain seq x y z
N MET A 1 9.97 29.79 27.12
CA MET A 1 10.39 28.51 26.53
C MET A 1 11.54 28.83 25.59
N GLY A 2 12.71 28.20 25.76
CA GLY A 2 13.83 28.42 24.86
C GLY A 2 13.51 27.99 23.44
N SER A 3 14.21 28.52 22.44
CA SER A 3 13.98 28.11 21.04
C SER A 3 14.35 26.64 20.81
N VAL A 4 13.83 26.01 19.74
CA VAL A 4 14.23 24.63 19.36
C VAL A 4 15.75 24.53 19.18
N ARG A 5 16.38 25.61 18.67
CA ARG A 5 17.83 25.74 18.55
C ARG A 5 18.55 25.81 19.89
N GLU A 6 17.97 26.48 20.88
CA GLU A 6 18.54 26.54 22.22
C GLU A 6 18.53 25.15 22.86
N TYR A 7 17.40 24.43 22.76
CA TYR A 7 17.30 23.05 23.25
C TYR A 7 18.34 22.14 22.60
N TYR A 8 18.58 22.31 21.29
CA TYR A 8 19.62 21.56 20.58
C TYR A 8 20.99 21.76 21.24
N LEU A 9 21.37 23.00 21.53
CA LEU A 9 22.68 23.34 22.08
C LEU A 9 22.84 22.91 23.56
N THR A 10 21.80 23.07 24.38
CA THR A 10 21.88 22.87 25.84
C THR A 10 21.59 21.44 26.30
N ASN A 11 20.66 20.75 25.63
CA ASN A 11 20.11 19.48 26.07
C ASN A 11 20.45 18.36 25.10
N TYR A 12 20.19 18.57 23.81
CA TYR A 12 20.30 17.51 22.80
C TYR A 12 21.74 17.03 22.59
N THR A 13 22.73 17.92 22.70
CA THR A 13 24.17 17.56 22.58
C THR A 13 24.63 16.45 23.54
N LYS A 14 23.87 16.18 24.61
CA LYS A 14 24.13 15.12 25.59
C LYS A 14 23.43 13.80 25.26
N CYS A 15 22.53 13.79 24.29
CA CYS A 15 21.78 12.59 23.90
C CYS A 15 22.67 11.61 23.13
N PRO A 16 22.47 10.29 23.30
CA PRO A 16 23.10 9.30 22.43
C PRO A 16 22.58 9.46 21.00
N ARG A 17 23.47 9.30 20.01
CA ARG A 17 23.08 9.35 18.60
C ARG A 17 22.46 8.02 18.17
N CYS A 18 21.52 8.13 17.23
CA CYS A 18 20.93 6.98 16.56
C CYS A 18 21.86 6.59 15.41
N ASP A 19 22.79 5.67 15.67
CA ASP A 19 23.80 5.24 14.69
C ASP A 19 23.46 3.88 14.03
N THR A 20 22.28 3.32 14.31
CA THR A 20 21.83 2.07 13.68
C THR A 20 21.24 2.30 12.29
N PHE A 21 21.24 1.26 11.46
CA PHE A 21 20.60 1.29 10.14
C PHE A 21 19.13 1.77 10.24
N LEU A 22 18.71 2.61 9.29
CA LEU A 22 17.39 3.26 9.23
C LEU A 22 17.17 4.36 10.26
N CYS A 23 18.19 4.85 10.95
CA CYS A 23 18.05 6.05 11.77
C CYS A 23 17.93 7.31 10.90
N THR A 24 18.64 7.38 9.77
CA THR A 24 18.67 8.62 8.97
C THR A 24 17.54 8.69 7.95
N TRP A 25 17.09 9.89 7.61
CA TRP A 25 16.05 10.05 6.58
C TRP A 25 16.55 9.63 5.19
N GLN A 26 17.84 9.78 4.92
CA GLN A 26 18.43 9.38 3.64
C GLN A 26 18.34 7.86 3.44
N GLU A 27 18.69 7.06 4.44
CA GLU A 27 18.58 5.59 4.37
C GLU A 27 17.13 5.17 4.12
N VAL A 28 16.18 5.81 4.80
CA VAL A 28 14.75 5.56 4.63
C VAL A 28 14.31 5.90 3.21
N ALA A 29 14.65 7.09 2.72
CA ALA A 29 14.30 7.55 1.38
C ALA A 29 14.92 6.67 0.28
N TYR A 30 16.19 6.31 0.39
CA TYR A 30 16.84 5.39 -0.55
C TYR A 30 16.18 4.02 -0.56
N THR A 31 15.77 3.52 0.60
CA THR A 31 15.04 2.25 0.70
C THR A 31 13.68 2.34 0.01
N PHE A 32 12.90 3.40 0.29
CA PHE A 32 11.62 3.64 -0.37
C PHE A 32 11.73 3.77 -1.89
N HIS A 33 12.73 4.52 -2.37
CA HIS A 33 12.97 4.68 -3.80
C HIS A 33 13.38 3.36 -4.45
N SER A 34 14.22 2.56 -3.79
CA SER A 34 14.63 1.23 -4.27
C SER A 34 13.43 0.27 -4.37
N ILE A 35 12.60 0.23 -3.33
CA ILE A 35 11.34 -0.54 -3.33
C ILE A 35 10.44 -0.08 -4.48
N THR A 36 10.31 1.23 -4.68
CA THR A 36 9.42 1.75 -5.73
C THR A 36 9.94 1.45 -7.12
N ILE A 37 11.23 1.63 -7.39
CA ILE A 37 11.84 1.29 -8.69
C ILE A 37 11.60 -0.19 -9.01
N PHE A 38 11.77 -1.07 -8.01
CA PHE A 38 11.50 -2.49 -8.17
C PHE A 38 9.99 -2.78 -8.37
N SER A 39 9.11 -2.06 -7.68
CA SER A 39 7.66 -2.28 -7.71
C SER A 39 6.97 -1.68 -8.94
N LEU A 40 7.56 -0.63 -9.53
CA LEU A 40 6.96 0.15 -10.61
C LEU A 40 6.57 -0.69 -11.84
N PRO A 41 7.40 -1.63 -12.35
CA PRO A 41 7.00 -2.52 -13.44
C PRO A 41 5.75 -3.34 -13.10
N PHE A 42 5.64 -3.83 -11.86
CA PHE A 42 4.49 -4.59 -11.39
C PHE A 42 3.24 -3.73 -11.25
N TYR A 43 3.37 -2.49 -10.79
CA TYR A 43 2.24 -1.54 -10.71
C TYR A 43 1.72 -1.15 -12.10
N ILE A 44 2.61 -0.82 -13.03
CA ILE A 44 2.24 -0.50 -14.42
C ILE A 44 1.57 -1.71 -15.06
N PHE A 45 2.16 -2.89 -14.90
CA PHE A 45 1.65 -4.13 -15.46
C PHE A 45 0.30 -4.54 -14.84
N GLY A 46 0.18 -4.47 -13.51
CA GLY A 46 -1.08 -4.69 -12.78
C GLY A 46 -2.16 -3.73 -13.23
N GLY A 47 -1.87 -2.43 -13.31
CA GLY A 47 -2.78 -1.41 -13.82
C GLY A 47 -3.23 -1.68 -15.26
N TYR A 48 -2.31 -2.07 -16.14
CA TYR A 48 -2.64 -2.47 -17.51
C TYR A 48 -3.57 -3.68 -17.55
N CYS A 49 -3.24 -4.74 -16.81
CA CYS A 49 -4.09 -5.92 -16.71
C CYS A 49 -5.49 -5.56 -16.20
N ILE A 50 -5.60 -4.71 -15.18
CA ILE A 50 -6.88 -4.31 -14.60
C ILE A 50 -7.73 -3.50 -15.59
N LEU A 51 -7.13 -2.53 -16.29
CA LEU A 51 -7.86 -1.63 -17.19
C LEU A 51 -8.33 -2.33 -18.46
N TYR A 52 -7.50 -3.23 -19.00
CA TYR A 52 -7.71 -3.80 -20.34
C TYR A 52 -8.12 -5.28 -20.35
N LYS A 53 -7.90 -6.04 -19.26
CA LYS A 53 -8.24 -7.48 -19.19
C LYS A 53 -9.34 -7.83 -18.20
N THR A 54 -9.81 -6.86 -17.40
CA THR A 54 -10.73 -7.17 -16.30
C THR A 54 -12.17 -6.80 -16.65
N PRO A 55 -13.16 -7.63 -16.24
CA PRO A 55 -14.57 -7.31 -16.39
C PRO A 55 -14.93 -5.93 -15.84
N LYS A 56 -15.94 -5.27 -16.43
CA LYS A 56 -16.34 -3.90 -16.11
C LYS A 56 -16.55 -3.66 -14.61
N GLU A 57 -16.91 -4.68 -13.82
CA GLU A 57 -17.15 -4.53 -12.37
C GLU A 57 -15.88 -4.29 -11.52
N MET A 58 -14.68 -4.56 -12.03
CA MET A 58 -13.43 -4.42 -11.25
C MET A 58 -12.60 -3.18 -11.60
N LYS A 59 -13.02 -2.36 -12.57
CA LYS A 59 -12.23 -1.20 -13.05
C LYS A 59 -11.91 -0.18 -11.96
N MET A 60 -12.70 -0.08 -10.90
CA MET A 60 -12.47 0.89 -9.82
C MET A 60 -11.26 0.55 -8.94
N TYR A 61 -10.88 -0.74 -8.87
CA TYR A 61 -9.64 -1.17 -8.20
C TYR A 61 -8.39 -0.59 -8.87
N SER A 62 -8.48 -0.17 -10.16
CA SER A 62 -7.40 0.51 -10.89
C SER A 62 -6.80 1.72 -10.15
N ARG A 63 -7.54 2.35 -9.23
CA ARG A 63 -7.09 3.56 -8.53
C ARG A 63 -6.25 3.26 -7.28
N THR A 64 -6.17 2.02 -6.79
CA THR A 64 -5.29 1.70 -5.65
C THR A 64 -3.82 1.74 -6.07
N CYS A 65 -3.46 1.27 -7.27
CA CYS A 65 -2.07 1.35 -7.75
C CYS A 65 -1.51 2.79 -7.80
N LEU A 66 -2.39 3.80 -7.95
CA LEU A 66 -2.00 5.22 -7.90
C LEU A 66 -1.79 5.72 -6.46
N VAL A 67 -2.47 5.12 -5.48
CA VAL A 67 -2.25 5.39 -4.05
C VAL A 67 -0.86 4.91 -3.63
N ASP A 68 -0.37 3.82 -4.21
CA ASP A 68 0.91 3.21 -3.84
C ASP A 68 2.11 4.11 -4.23
N ILE A 69 2.11 4.62 -5.46
CA ILE A 69 3.12 5.59 -5.94
C ILE A 69 3.09 6.86 -5.07
N PHE A 70 1.90 7.24 -4.59
CA PHE A 70 1.73 8.41 -3.77
C PHE A 70 2.45 8.30 -2.42
N LEU A 71 2.28 7.19 -1.68
CA LEU A 71 2.89 7.05 -0.35
C LEU A 71 4.41 6.88 -0.42
N ASN A 72 4.91 6.09 -1.36
CA ASN A 72 6.33 5.70 -1.37
C ASN A 72 7.26 6.74 -2.02
N VAL A 73 6.79 7.49 -3.03
CA VAL A 73 7.61 8.46 -3.79
C VAL A 73 7.18 9.90 -3.54
N LEU A 74 5.87 10.16 -3.53
CA LEU A 74 5.39 11.54 -3.39
C LEU A 74 5.48 12.01 -1.94
N ALA A 75 5.09 11.16 -0.98
CA ALA A 75 5.01 11.54 0.43
C ALA A 75 6.22 11.11 1.27
N THR A 76 6.89 9.98 0.99
CA THR A 76 8.06 9.43 1.71
C THR A 76 8.21 9.96 3.15
N PRO A 77 7.33 9.52 4.08
CA PRO A 77 7.24 10.13 5.40
C PRO A 77 8.36 9.66 6.33
N TYR A 78 8.86 10.57 7.14
CA TYR A 78 9.78 10.31 8.25
C TYR A 78 9.09 10.77 9.54
N LEU A 79 8.68 9.83 10.39
CA LEU A 79 7.84 10.09 11.57
C LEU A 79 8.60 9.86 12.87
N PHE A 80 8.17 10.57 13.93
CA PHE A 80 8.76 10.50 15.28
C PHE A 80 7.79 9.88 16.29
N PHE A 81 7.34 8.64 16.06
CA PHE A 81 6.44 7.96 17.01
C PHE A 81 7.10 7.82 18.38
N PRO A 82 6.37 8.09 19.47
CA PRO A 82 4.90 8.12 19.58
C PRO A 82 4.27 9.49 19.29
N THR A 83 5.07 10.54 19.08
CA THR A 83 4.49 11.83 18.75
C THR A 83 3.99 11.82 17.31
N LEU A 84 2.81 12.39 17.06
CA LEU A 84 2.27 12.55 15.70
C LEU A 84 2.98 13.72 15.01
N SER A 85 4.29 13.63 14.90
CA SER A 85 5.15 14.62 14.26
C SER A 85 6.09 13.93 13.27
N GLY A 86 6.56 14.69 12.29
CA GLY A 86 7.40 14.17 11.23
C GLY A 86 7.57 15.15 10.09
N PHE A 87 8.29 14.75 9.07
CA PHE A 87 8.44 15.50 7.83
C PHE A 87 8.39 14.56 6.64
N SER A 88 8.27 15.12 5.45
CA SER A 88 8.33 14.39 4.19
C SER A 88 9.62 14.71 3.46
N VAL A 89 10.21 13.69 2.82
CA VAL A 89 11.36 13.86 1.92
C VAL A 89 11.03 13.44 0.48
N GLY A 90 9.73 13.26 0.18
CA GLY A 90 9.26 12.85 -1.12
C GLY A 90 9.17 13.98 -2.14
N LEU A 91 8.68 13.66 -3.34
CA LEU A 91 8.55 14.61 -4.44
C LEU A 91 7.66 15.81 -4.08
N LEU A 92 6.64 15.65 -3.23
CA LEU A 92 5.79 16.77 -2.81
C LEU A 92 6.57 17.81 -2.01
N ASN A 93 7.48 17.37 -1.15
CA ASN A 93 8.35 18.28 -0.41
C ASN A 93 9.31 19.01 -1.35
N PHE A 94 9.88 18.31 -2.33
CA PHE A 94 10.70 18.92 -3.37
C PHE A 94 9.93 19.98 -4.19
N LEU A 95 8.66 19.73 -4.48
CA LEU A 95 7.74 20.67 -5.13
C LEU A 95 7.21 21.77 -4.18
N ARG A 96 7.70 21.84 -2.94
CA ARG A 96 7.31 22.81 -1.90
C ARG A 96 5.81 22.80 -1.57
N VAL A 97 5.18 21.63 -1.66
CA VAL A 97 3.80 21.46 -1.20
C VAL A 97 3.76 21.59 0.32
N PRO A 98 2.90 22.44 0.91
CA PRO A 98 2.82 22.62 2.35
C PRO A 98 2.62 21.29 3.12
N PRO A 99 3.31 21.05 4.26
CA PRO A 99 3.20 19.80 5.02
C PRO A 99 1.76 19.41 5.39
N LYS A 100 0.92 20.39 5.73
CA LYS A 100 -0.51 20.19 6.00
C LYS A 100 -1.26 19.49 4.85
N ILE A 101 -0.95 19.84 3.60
CA ILE A 101 -1.57 19.25 2.41
C ILE A 101 -1.01 17.84 2.19
N GLN A 102 0.29 17.65 2.40
CA GLN A 102 0.93 16.34 2.27
C GLN A 102 0.32 15.33 3.25
N VAL A 103 0.19 15.70 4.53
CA VAL A 103 -0.44 14.87 5.56
C VAL A 103 -1.89 14.55 5.20
N TRP A 104 -2.67 15.54 4.78
CA TRP A 104 -4.06 15.32 4.34
C TRP A 104 -4.14 14.32 3.19
N LEU A 105 -3.29 14.46 2.17
CA LEU A 105 -3.26 13.54 1.04
C LEU A 105 -2.87 12.11 1.45
N VAL A 106 -1.93 11.94 2.38
CA VAL A 106 -1.55 10.62 2.96
C VAL A 106 -2.76 9.97 3.64
N PHE A 107 -3.47 10.70 4.51
CA PHE A 107 -4.67 10.15 5.15
C PHE A 107 -5.79 9.87 4.15
N GLN A 108 -5.95 10.73 3.14
CA GLN A 108 -6.95 10.53 2.09
C GLN A 108 -6.64 9.28 1.24
N SER A 109 -5.37 9.00 0.97
CA SER A 109 -4.95 7.84 0.21
C SER A 109 -5.18 6.54 0.99
N LEU A 110 -4.90 6.52 2.31
CA LEU A 110 -5.24 5.41 3.20
C LEU A 110 -6.76 5.15 3.26
N ASN A 111 -7.56 6.21 3.37
CA ASN A 111 -9.03 6.10 3.32
C ASN A 111 -9.51 5.52 1.98
N TRP A 112 -8.90 5.94 0.87
CA TRP A 112 -9.24 5.44 -0.46
C TRP A 112 -8.90 3.96 -0.63
N MET A 113 -7.75 3.53 -0.11
CA MET A 113 -7.36 2.12 -0.07
C MET A 113 -8.39 1.28 0.69
N LEU A 114 -8.75 1.69 1.91
CA LEU A 114 -9.72 0.98 2.73
C LEU A 114 -11.10 0.91 2.07
N PHE A 115 -11.54 2.03 1.48
CA PHE A 115 -12.77 2.08 0.69
C PHE A 115 -12.75 1.06 -0.45
N SER A 116 -11.66 0.99 -1.23
CA SER A 116 -11.51 0.02 -2.33
C SER A 116 -11.61 -1.44 -1.87
N MET A 117 -11.00 -1.78 -0.73
CA MET A 117 -11.03 -3.14 -0.19
C MET A 117 -12.44 -3.56 0.24
N THR A 118 -13.13 -2.70 0.97
CA THR A 118 -14.48 -3.04 1.44
C THR A 118 -15.50 -3.00 0.29
N MET A 119 -15.28 -2.16 -0.73
CA MET A 119 -16.03 -2.20 -2.00
C MET A 119 -15.90 -3.54 -2.72
N LEU A 120 -14.71 -4.14 -2.75
CA LEU A 120 -14.49 -5.44 -3.36
C LEU A 120 -15.30 -6.53 -2.64
N LEU A 121 -15.31 -6.50 -1.30
CA LEU A 121 -16.11 -7.42 -0.48
C LEU A 121 -17.62 -7.20 -0.65
N GLU A 122 -18.06 -5.95 -0.71
CA GLU A 122 -19.47 -5.61 -0.93
C GLU A 122 -19.95 -6.06 -2.32
N ASN A 123 -19.15 -5.84 -3.36
CA ASN A 123 -19.45 -6.33 -4.70
C ASN A 123 -19.56 -7.86 -4.71
N ARG A 124 -18.65 -8.53 -4.00
CA ARG A 124 -18.70 -9.99 -3.85
C ARG A 124 -19.97 -10.44 -3.12
N HIS A 125 -20.28 -9.83 -1.98
CA HIS A 125 -21.50 -10.07 -1.22
C HIS A 125 -22.75 -9.91 -2.09
N ASN A 126 -22.78 -8.91 -2.97
CA ASN A 126 -23.88 -8.67 -3.89
C ASN A 126 -23.92 -9.59 -5.12
N SER A 127 -22.81 -10.24 -5.49
CA SER A 127 -22.78 -11.18 -6.63
C SER A 127 -23.51 -12.50 -6.35
N ILE A 128 -23.86 -12.77 -5.08
CA ILE A 128 -24.62 -13.94 -4.67
C ILE A 128 -26.12 -13.61 -4.77
N LEU A 129 -26.77 -14.08 -5.84
CA LEU A 129 -28.15 -13.75 -6.22
C LEU A 129 -29.22 -14.04 -5.15
N PHE A 130 -28.99 -15.04 -4.28
CA PHE A 130 -29.95 -15.45 -3.26
C PHE A 130 -29.62 -14.89 -1.86
N ASN A 131 -28.67 -13.95 -1.79
CA ASN A 131 -28.34 -13.22 -0.58
C ASN A 131 -29.45 -12.22 -0.23
N ARG A 132 -30.07 -12.38 0.94
CA ARG A 132 -31.16 -11.49 1.39
C ARG A 132 -30.70 -10.07 1.68
N PHE A 133 -29.40 -9.89 1.97
CA PHE A 133 -28.78 -8.60 2.29
C PHE A 133 -28.14 -7.93 1.07
N GLN A 134 -28.46 -8.40 -0.14
CA GLN A 134 -27.95 -7.82 -1.37
C GLN A 134 -28.48 -6.39 -1.56
N ILE A 135 -27.59 -5.44 -1.84
CA ILE A 135 -27.94 -4.08 -2.25
C ILE A 135 -28.28 -4.10 -3.74
N THR A 136 -29.56 -4.35 -4.04
CA THR A 136 -30.06 -4.51 -5.42
C THR A 136 -30.29 -3.19 -6.15
N LYS A 137 -30.83 -2.18 -5.45
CA LYS A 137 -31.20 -0.90 -6.08
C LYS A 137 -29.98 -0.03 -6.32
N ASN A 138 -29.78 0.41 -7.57
CA ASN A 138 -28.68 1.30 -7.94
C ASN A 138 -28.64 2.59 -7.09
N ARG A 139 -29.80 3.18 -6.75
CA ARG A 139 -29.85 4.37 -5.88
C ARG A 139 -29.27 4.10 -4.49
N THR A 140 -29.63 2.98 -3.87
CA THR A 140 -29.11 2.59 -2.55
C THR A 140 -27.62 2.32 -2.59
N LYS A 141 -27.14 1.68 -3.67
CA LYS A 141 -25.71 1.44 -3.90
C LYS A 141 -24.92 2.75 -4.03
N ILE A 142 -25.42 3.72 -4.80
CA ILE A 142 -24.81 5.05 -4.94
C ILE A 142 -24.76 5.77 -3.59
N ILE A 143 -25.86 5.75 -2.82
CA ILE A 143 -25.90 6.36 -1.49
C ILE A 143 -24.86 5.71 -0.56
N TYR A 144 -24.78 4.38 -0.55
CA TYR A 144 -23.81 3.65 0.26
C TYR A 144 -22.36 4.07 -0.10
N TYR A 145 -22.01 4.10 -1.38
CA TYR A 145 -20.67 4.52 -1.81
C TYR A 145 -20.38 5.99 -1.50
N LEU A 146 -21.37 6.86 -1.65
CA LEU A 146 -21.24 8.29 -1.35
C LEU A 146 -21.05 8.55 0.14
N VAL A 147 -21.84 7.90 1.01
CA VAL A 147 -21.69 8.01 2.48
C VAL A 147 -20.28 7.62 2.90
N ARG A 148 -19.74 6.54 2.33
CA ARG A 148 -18.39 6.05 2.65
C ARG A 148 -17.27 6.95 2.15
N TYR A 149 -17.42 7.46 0.93
CA TYR A 149 -16.47 8.44 0.41
C TYR A 149 -16.46 9.70 1.28
N LEU A 150 -17.64 10.21 1.63
CA LEU A 150 -17.78 11.39 2.48
C LEU A 150 -17.29 11.15 3.90
N SER A 151 -17.49 9.96 4.49
CA SER A 151 -16.96 9.67 5.83
C SER A 151 -15.44 9.70 5.86
N GLY A 152 -14.78 9.14 4.84
CA GLY A 152 -13.32 9.20 4.71
C GLY A 152 -12.81 10.64 4.48
N LEU A 153 -13.53 11.42 3.67
CA LEU A 153 -13.19 12.83 3.43
C LEU A 153 -13.38 13.70 4.68
N ILE A 154 -14.48 13.52 5.42
CA ILE A 154 -14.74 14.23 6.67
C ILE A 154 -13.68 13.86 7.70
N TYR A 155 -13.33 12.58 7.81
CA TYR A 155 -12.24 12.13 8.70
C TYR A 155 -10.91 12.81 8.34
N SER A 156 -10.48 12.75 7.07
CA SER A 156 -9.21 13.34 6.65
C SER A 156 -9.18 14.86 6.81
N MET A 157 -10.30 15.54 6.53
CA MET A 157 -10.44 16.98 6.75
C MET A 157 -10.49 17.34 8.23
N SER A 158 -11.06 16.48 9.08
CA SER A 158 -11.12 16.74 10.53
C SER A 158 -9.73 16.89 11.14
N LEU A 159 -8.74 16.14 10.62
CA LEU A 159 -7.34 16.22 11.03
C LEU A 159 -6.74 17.62 10.86
N LEU A 160 -7.22 18.40 9.89
CA LEU A 160 -6.71 19.75 9.64
C LEU A 160 -7.10 20.74 10.73
N PHE A 161 -8.22 20.52 11.43
CA PHE A 161 -8.65 21.37 12.55
C PHE A 161 -7.82 21.15 13.82
N PHE A 162 -7.07 20.05 13.91
CA PHE A 162 -6.27 19.72 15.09
C PHE A 162 -4.81 20.13 14.96
N ILE A 163 -4.42 20.71 13.82
CA ILE A 163 -3.08 21.23 13.58
C ILE A 163 -2.85 22.42 14.54
N PRO A 164 -1.79 22.40 15.35
CA PRO A 164 -1.41 23.55 16.18
C PRO A 164 -1.13 24.78 15.33
N GLU A 165 -1.73 25.92 15.69
CA GLU A 165 -1.49 27.22 15.03
C GLU A 165 -0.01 27.63 15.14
N ASP A 166 0.59 27.46 16.32
CA ASP A 166 2.02 27.67 16.55
C ASP A 166 2.79 26.34 16.54
N GLN A 167 3.39 26.04 15.38
CA GLN A 167 4.25 24.87 15.21
C GLN A 167 5.53 24.94 16.05
N ASN A 168 6.08 26.12 16.34
CA ASN A 168 7.32 26.22 17.12
C ASN A 168 7.09 25.82 18.58
N SER A 169 6.00 26.29 19.17
CA SER A 169 5.58 25.86 20.51
C SER A 169 5.24 24.38 20.53
N ALA A 170 4.62 23.84 19.47
CA ALA A 170 4.32 22.42 19.37
C ALA A 170 5.59 21.55 19.30
N LEU A 171 6.62 21.97 18.56
CA LEU A 171 7.92 21.28 18.50
C LEU A 171 8.60 21.22 19.88
N LEU A 172 8.54 22.31 20.64
CA LEU A 172 9.06 22.33 22.02
C LEU A 172 8.30 21.39 22.96
N GLN A 173 6.99 21.23 22.77
CA GLN A 173 6.21 20.25 23.51
C GLN A 173 6.49 18.81 23.07
N VAL A 174 6.83 18.57 21.81
CA VAL A 174 7.30 17.25 21.36
C VAL A 174 8.59 16.87 22.12
N LEU A 175 9.51 17.81 22.32
CA LEU A 175 10.76 17.58 23.07
C LEU A 175 10.57 17.27 24.57
N THR A 176 9.40 17.55 25.15
CA THR A 176 9.09 17.09 26.51
C THR A 176 8.64 15.63 26.54
N LYS A 177 8.07 15.13 25.43
CA LYS A 177 7.65 13.73 25.25
C LYS A 177 8.80 12.85 24.74
N ILE A 178 9.64 13.38 23.85
CA ILE A 178 10.81 12.72 23.29
C ILE A 178 12.06 13.61 23.50
N PRO A 179 12.76 13.50 24.64
CA PRO A 179 13.88 14.40 24.96
C PRO A 179 15.10 14.20 24.06
N CYS A 180 15.25 13.01 23.48
CA CYS A 180 16.35 12.65 22.57
C CYS A 180 15.79 12.12 21.25
N PRO A 181 15.19 12.98 20.40
CA PRO A 181 14.75 12.57 19.08
C PRO A 181 15.95 12.35 18.15
N SER A 182 15.72 11.89 16.93
CA SER A 182 16.80 11.83 15.94
C SER A 182 17.26 13.24 15.55
N GLN A 183 18.49 13.38 15.05
CA GLN A 183 19.08 14.70 14.78
C GLN A 183 18.28 15.49 13.72
N GLU A 184 17.62 14.74 12.84
CA GLU A 184 16.72 15.21 11.79
C GLU A 184 15.57 16.07 12.32
N PHE A 185 15.14 15.85 13.57
CA PHE A 185 14.15 16.69 14.23
C PHE A 185 14.57 18.18 14.26
N PHE A 186 15.88 18.45 14.33
CA PHE A 186 16.42 19.81 14.40
C PHE A 186 16.95 20.32 13.07
N THR A 187 17.32 19.42 12.14
CA THR A 187 17.99 19.80 10.88
C THR A 187 17.06 19.81 9.68
N ALA A 188 15.91 19.13 9.72
CA ALA A 188 14.92 19.18 8.66
C ALA A 188 14.16 20.52 8.67
N SER A 189 13.89 21.08 7.49
CA SER A 189 13.27 22.41 7.33
C SER A 189 11.77 22.45 7.66
N ASP A 190 11.09 21.31 7.60
CA ASP A 190 9.62 21.25 7.59
C ASP A 190 9.08 20.17 8.54
N VAL A 191 9.69 20.05 9.73
CA VAL A 191 9.14 19.19 10.79
C VAL A 191 7.78 19.73 11.21
N PHE A 192 6.77 18.89 11.05
CA PHE A 192 5.38 19.23 11.23
C PHE A 192 4.78 18.39 12.35
N VAL A 193 4.04 19.05 13.25
CA VAL A 193 3.33 18.42 14.35
C VAL A 193 1.84 18.41 14.04
N LEU A 194 1.26 17.22 13.93
CA LEU A 194 -0.15 17.04 13.59
C LEU A 194 -1.08 17.37 14.77
N CYS A 195 -0.73 16.95 15.99
CA CYS A 195 -1.52 17.20 17.19
C CYS A 195 -0.64 17.04 18.45
N ILE A 196 -0.85 17.91 19.45
CA ILE A 196 -0.11 17.91 20.73
C ILE A 196 -0.99 17.67 21.96
N ASP A 197 -2.23 18.19 21.93
CA ASP A 197 -3.17 18.19 23.05
C ASP A 197 -3.62 16.76 23.35
N GLU A 198 -3.43 16.31 24.59
CA GLU A 198 -3.75 14.94 24.98
C GLU A 198 -5.25 14.62 24.89
N ASN A 199 -6.13 15.60 25.14
CA ASN A 199 -7.57 15.42 25.00
C ASN A 199 -7.94 15.23 23.53
N TYR A 200 -7.35 16.01 22.62
CA TYR A 200 -7.60 15.86 21.18
C TYR A 200 -6.96 14.61 20.59
N VAL A 201 -5.76 14.23 21.03
CA VAL A 201 -5.15 12.95 20.65
C VAL A 201 -6.04 11.79 21.09
N THR A 202 -6.60 11.85 22.31
CA THR A 202 -7.52 10.84 22.82
C THR A 202 -8.82 10.80 22.02
N PHE A 203 -9.41 11.96 21.73
CA PHE A 203 -10.61 12.07 20.89
C PHE A 203 -10.37 11.48 19.50
N LEU A 204 -9.26 11.85 18.85
CA LEU A 204 -8.90 11.34 17.53
C LEU A 204 -8.68 9.82 17.58
N ALA A 205 -7.97 9.31 18.58
CA ALA A 205 -7.76 7.87 18.76
C ALA A 205 -9.09 7.12 18.92
N LEU A 206 -10.05 7.65 19.69
CA LEU A 206 -11.38 7.08 19.84
C LEU A 206 -12.18 7.11 18.52
N PHE A 207 -12.16 8.25 17.82
CA PHE A 207 -12.85 8.40 16.53
C PHE A 207 -12.29 7.45 15.47
N THR A 208 -10.96 7.37 15.35
CA THR A 208 -10.26 6.41 14.49
C THR A 208 -10.58 4.98 14.90
N GLY A 209 -10.57 4.66 16.20
CA GLY A 209 -10.89 3.34 16.72
C GLY A 209 -12.31 2.88 16.39
N ILE A 210 -13.30 3.75 16.55
CA ILE A 210 -14.71 3.48 16.16
C ILE A 210 -14.81 3.28 14.64
N GLY A 211 -14.13 4.10 13.85
CA GLY A 211 -14.08 3.96 12.39
C GLY A 211 -13.50 2.62 11.96
N VAL A 212 -12.35 2.23 12.52
CA VAL A 212 -11.70 0.94 12.25
C VAL A 212 -12.59 -0.23 12.68
N LEU A 213 -13.22 -0.15 13.85
CA LEU A 213 -14.15 -1.19 14.32
C LEU A 213 -15.36 -1.34 13.40
N THR A 214 -15.90 -0.23 12.91
CA THR A 214 -17.02 -0.23 11.95
C THR A 214 -16.62 -0.90 10.63
N GLU A 215 -15.40 -0.65 10.15
CA GLU A 215 -14.86 -1.28 8.94
C GLU A 215 -14.63 -2.78 9.14
N ILE A 216 -14.05 -3.18 10.28
CA ILE A 216 -13.89 -4.59 10.63
C ILE A 216 -15.25 -5.28 10.70
N ALA A 217 -16.26 -4.66 11.33
CA ALA A 217 -17.60 -5.22 11.43
C ALA A 217 -18.24 -5.42 10.05
N GLN A 218 -18.06 -4.47 9.12
CA GLN A 218 -18.54 -4.62 7.73
C GLN A 218 -17.83 -5.76 7.00
N ILE A 219 -16.50 -5.83 7.10
CA ILE A 219 -15.69 -6.90 6.49
C ILE A 219 -16.17 -8.27 7.01
N VAL A 220 -16.28 -8.42 8.32
CA VAL A 220 -16.77 -9.66 8.96
C VAL A 220 -18.19 -9.98 8.52
N PHE A 221 -19.08 -9.00 8.46
CA PHE A 221 -20.46 -9.20 7.99
C PHE A 221 -20.51 -9.72 6.55
N PHE A 222 -19.78 -9.09 5.62
CA PHE A 222 -19.75 -9.52 4.22
C PHE A 222 -19.14 -10.92 4.07
N LEU A 223 -18.04 -11.20 4.78
CA LEU A 223 -17.41 -12.51 4.76
C LEU A 223 -18.33 -13.59 5.34
N ALA A 224 -18.97 -13.34 6.48
CA ALA A 224 -19.91 -14.27 7.11
C ALA A 224 -21.11 -14.56 6.19
N CYS A 225 -21.66 -13.53 5.55
CA CYS A 225 -22.74 -13.71 4.57
C CYS A 225 -22.27 -14.57 3.39
N CYS A 226 -21.09 -14.29 2.84
CA CYS A 226 -20.54 -15.08 1.73
C CYS A 226 -20.35 -16.54 2.12
N VAL A 227 -19.75 -16.82 3.29
CA VAL A 227 -19.55 -18.19 3.80
C VAL A 227 -20.89 -18.90 3.96
N TYR A 228 -21.84 -18.26 4.64
CA TYR A 228 -23.17 -18.83 4.88
C TYR A 228 -23.86 -19.21 3.56
N TYR A 229 -23.89 -18.31 2.59
CA TYR A 229 -24.58 -18.56 1.33
C TYR A 229 -23.85 -19.53 0.38
N LEU A 230 -22.51 -19.62 0.45
CA LEU A 230 -21.74 -20.55 -0.39
C LEU A 230 -21.75 -21.99 0.14
N PHE A 231 -21.80 -22.15 1.47
CA PHE A 231 -21.55 -23.44 2.11
C PHE A 231 -22.72 -23.99 2.94
N VAL A 232 -23.57 -23.14 3.53
CA VAL A 232 -24.59 -23.55 4.51
C VAL A 232 -26.02 -23.44 3.97
N SER A 233 -26.32 -22.39 3.22
CA SER A 233 -27.67 -22.09 2.72
C SER A 233 -28.26 -23.23 1.90
N VAL A 234 -29.52 -23.60 2.20
CA VAL A 234 -30.34 -24.52 1.39
C VAL A 234 -30.60 -23.96 0.00
N ARG A 235 -30.76 -22.62 -0.09
CA ARG A 235 -30.79 -21.94 -1.38
C ARG A 235 -29.39 -22.05 -1.98
N SER A 236 -29.28 -22.83 -3.05
CA SER A 236 -28.03 -23.09 -3.76
C SER A 236 -28.12 -22.59 -5.19
N PHE A 237 -26.96 -22.36 -5.79
CA PHE A 237 -26.84 -22.17 -7.23
C PHE A 237 -27.47 -23.35 -7.98
N ALA A 238 -28.18 -23.04 -9.08
CA ALA A 238 -28.84 -24.04 -9.92
C ALA A 238 -27.87 -25.06 -10.53
N SER A 239 -26.63 -24.65 -10.81
CA SER A 239 -25.60 -25.52 -11.38
C SER A 239 -24.42 -25.69 -10.42
N LYS A 240 -23.95 -26.95 -10.31
CA LYS A 240 -22.71 -27.31 -9.61
C LYS A 240 -21.51 -26.51 -10.16
N LYS A 241 -21.48 -26.26 -11.47
CA LYS A 241 -20.42 -25.48 -12.14
C LYS A 241 -20.40 -24.04 -11.63
N THR A 242 -21.57 -23.40 -11.55
CA THR A 242 -21.69 -22.03 -11.00
C THR A 242 -21.24 -21.98 -9.55
N ARG A 243 -21.68 -22.92 -8.71
CA ARG A 243 -21.22 -22.99 -7.31
C ARG A 243 -19.71 -23.11 -7.20
N GLN A 244 -19.08 -23.99 -7.99
CA GLN A 244 -17.62 -24.16 -7.99
C GLN A 244 -16.89 -22.89 -8.43
N MET A 245 -17.37 -22.20 -9.46
CA MET A 245 -16.79 -20.92 -9.89
C MET A 245 -16.88 -19.86 -8.78
N GLN A 246 -18.03 -19.82 -8.09
CA GLN A 246 -18.28 -18.89 -6.99
C GLN A 246 -17.39 -19.20 -5.76
N VAL A 247 -17.23 -20.47 -5.39
CA VAL A 247 -16.31 -20.87 -4.31
C VAL A 247 -14.87 -20.50 -4.66
N LYS A 248 -14.41 -20.79 -5.88
CA LYS A 248 -13.06 -20.41 -6.34
C LYS A 248 -12.85 -18.89 -6.27
N TYR A 249 -13.81 -18.10 -6.76
CA TYR A 249 -13.70 -16.65 -6.74
C TYR A 249 -13.73 -16.08 -5.30
N PHE A 250 -14.51 -16.67 -4.40
CA PHE A 250 -14.50 -16.29 -2.99
C PHE A 250 -13.17 -16.58 -2.31
N ALA A 251 -12.60 -17.78 -2.52
CA ALA A 251 -11.27 -18.14 -2.02
C ALA A 251 -10.19 -17.19 -2.55
N SER A 252 -10.28 -16.79 -3.82
CA SER A 252 -9.39 -15.80 -4.43
C SER A 252 -9.42 -14.46 -3.70
N ILE A 253 -10.60 -13.93 -3.38
CA ILE A 253 -10.73 -12.64 -2.67
C ILE A 253 -10.25 -12.74 -1.24
N ILE A 254 -10.56 -13.82 -0.51
CA ILE A 254 -10.04 -14.02 0.85
C ILE A 254 -8.53 -13.98 0.82
N LEU A 255 -7.90 -14.73 -0.09
CA LEU A 255 -6.45 -14.78 -0.19
C LEU A 255 -5.86 -13.40 -0.54
N GLN A 256 -6.50 -12.67 -1.45
CA GLN A 256 -6.09 -11.33 -1.88
C GLN A 256 -6.18 -10.28 -0.78
N ILE A 257 -7.11 -10.40 0.17
CA ILE A 257 -7.29 -9.44 1.27
C ILE A 257 -6.53 -9.88 2.51
N SER A 258 -6.63 -11.15 2.91
CA SER A 258 -6.05 -11.65 4.15
C SER A 258 -4.54 -11.66 4.15
N ILE A 259 -3.89 -11.95 3.02
CA ILE A 259 -2.41 -11.96 2.95
C ILE A 259 -1.86 -10.54 3.18
N PRO A 260 -2.25 -9.51 2.41
CA PRO A 260 -1.75 -8.17 2.64
C PRO A 260 -2.16 -7.63 4.03
N MET A 261 -3.42 -7.77 4.45
CA MET A 261 -3.83 -7.29 5.78
C MET A 261 -3.08 -7.98 6.93
N GLY A 262 -2.84 -9.30 6.82
CA GLY A 262 -2.01 -10.04 7.77
C GLY A 262 -0.57 -9.54 7.79
N PHE A 263 -0.01 -9.19 6.63
CA PHE A 263 1.32 -8.60 6.49
C PHE A 263 1.42 -7.23 7.18
N MET A 264 0.35 -6.44 7.27
CA MET A 264 0.37 -5.13 7.95
C MET A 264 0.31 -5.20 9.48
N MET A 265 -0.06 -6.36 10.05
CA MET A 265 -0.27 -6.50 11.50
C MET A 265 0.93 -6.10 12.36
N PRO A 266 2.19 -6.45 12.04
CA PRO A 266 3.35 -6.01 12.80
C PRO A 266 3.49 -4.49 12.87
N THR A 267 3.25 -3.78 11.77
CA THR A 267 3.30 -2.31 11.73
C THR A 267 2.20 -1.72 12.62
N VAL A 268 0.96 -2.19 12.49
CA VAL A 268 -0.17 -1.70 13.29
C VAL A 268 0.08 -1.94 14.78
N LEU A 269 0.57 -3.14 15.12
CA LEU A 269 0.91 -3.50 16.50
C LEU A 269 2.03 -2.59 17.04
N TYR A 270 3.10 -2.35 16.27
CA TYR A 270 4.17 -1.45 16.69
C TYR A 270 3.66 -0.03 16.96
N ILE A 271 2.86 0.53 16.04
CA ILE A 271 2.30 1.88 16.21
C ILE A 271 1.42 1.93 17.47
N PHE A 272 0.56 0.94 17.66
CA PHE A 272 -0.30 0.84 18.84
C PHE A 272 0.52 0.76 20.14
N LEU A 273 1.55 -0.08 20.19
CA LEU A 273 2.43 -0.24 21.35
C LEU A 273 3.25 1.04 21.61
N SER A 274 3.80 1.64 20.56
CA SER A 274 4.56 2.90 20.66
C SER A 274 3.68 4.00 21.27
N LEU A 275 2.46 4.19 20.76
CA LEU A 275 1.51 5.17 21.29
C LEU A 275 1.07 4.85 22.72
N SER A 276 0.74 3.58 23.02
CA SER A 276 0.22 3.17 24.33
C SER A 276 1.26 3.24 25.44
N TYR A 277 2.49 2.82 25.16
CA TYR A 277 3.60 2.82 26.13
C TYR A 277 4.47 4.08 26.06
N LYS A 278 4.11 5.05 25.20
CA LYS A 278 4.93 6.24 24.91
C LYS A 278 6.38 5.87 24.54
N PHE A 279 6.54 4.76 23.83
CA PHE A 279 7.85 4.18 23.50
C PHE A 279 8.39 4.76 22.19
N TYR A 280 9.54 5.43 22.29
CA TYR A 280 10.24 6.02 21.15
C TYR A 280 11.43 5.15 20.72
N ASN A 281 11.48 4.79 19.43
CA ASN A 281 12.65 4.20 18.80
C ASN A 281 12.61 4.52 17.29
N GLN A 282 13.54 5.35 16.83
CA GLN A 282 13.53 5.85 15.46
C GLN A 282 13.75 4.75 14.42
N ALA A 283 14.72 3.86 14.65
CA ALA A 283 15.00 2.77 13.73
C ALA A 283 13.81 1.82 13.59
N LEU A 284 13.14 1.47 14.70
CA LEU A 284 11.92 0.66 14.67
C LEU A 284 10.73 1.38 14.03
N THR A 285 10.61 2.70 14.22
CA THR A 285 9.59 3.51 13.54
C THR A 285 9.80 3.46 12.05
N ASN A 286 11.01 3.78 11.59
CA ASN A 286 11.35 3.79 10.18
C ASN A 286 11.24 2.40 9.55
N LEU A 287 11.68 1.35 10.24
CA LEU A 287 11.49 -0.04 9.82
C LEU A 287 10.01 -0.39 9.69
N SER A 288 9.17 0.04 10.64
CA SER A 288 7.73 -0.25 10.63
C SER A 288 7.01 0.43 9.47
N ILE A 289 7.38 1.66 9.13
CA ILE A 289 6.83 2.40 7.97
C ILE A 289 7.31 1.76 6.66
N LEU A 290 8.59 1.39 6.57
CA LEU A 290 9.13 0.66 5.40
C LEU A 290 8.46 -0.70 5.22
N HIS A 291 8.25 -1.44 6.31
CA HIS A 291 7.50 -2.69 6.28
C HIS A 291 6.06 -2.46 5.81
N ALA A 292 5.41 -1.38 6.27
CA ALA A 292 4.08 -1.00 5.82
C ALA A 292 4.02 -0.78 4.31
N SER A 293 5.07 -0.20 3.72
CA SER A 293 5.12 0.09 2.28
C SER A 293 5.18 -1.14 1.38
N LEU A 294 5.72 -2.25 1.90
CA LEU A 294 5.85 -3.52 1.17
C LEU A 294 4.50 -4.26 1.02
N HIS A 295 3.52 -3.89 1.84
CA HIS A 295 2.14 -4.37 1.75
C HIS A 295 1.55 -4.18 0.35
N ASP A 296 1.77 -3.02 -0.25
CA ASP A 296 1.14 -2.63 -1.52
C ASP A 296 1.71 -3.43 -2.69
N LEU A 297 3.03 -3.67 -2.65
CA LEU A 297 3.72 -4.58 -3.55
C LEU A 297 3.16 -6.01 -3.40
N LEU A 298 3.00 -6.49 -2.16
CA LEU A 298 2.41 -7.80 -1.89
C LEU A 298 0.97 -7.90 -2.40
N SER A 299 0.16 -6.86 -2.22
CA SER A 299 -1.21 -6.78 -2.72
C SER A 299 -1.25 -6.90 -4.25
N THR A 300 -0.37 -6.17 -4.95
CA THR A 300 -0.24 -6.25 -6.41
C THR A 300 0.17 -7.64 -6.87
N PHE A 301 1.14 -8.28 -6.20
CA PHE A 301 1.50 -9.67 -6.49
C PHE A 301 0.33 -10.62 -6.30
N MET A 302 -0.44 -10.46 -5.23
CA MET A 302 -1.63 -11.30 -4.99
C MET A 302 -2.64 -11.14 -6.11
N VAL A 303 -2.92 -9.93 -6.57
CA VAL A 303 -3.82 -9.69 -7.73
C VAL A 303 -3.33 -10.46 -8.95
N LEU A 304 -2.06 -10.27 -9.33
CA LEU A 304 -1.46 -10.86 -10.52
C LEU A 304 -1.41 -12.40 -10.48
N LEU A 305 -1.11 -12.98 -9.32
CA LEU A 305 -0.96 -14.43 -9.15
C LEU A 305 -2.31 -15.14 -8.98
N ILE A 306 -3.32 -14.50 -8.41
CA ILE A 306 -4.59 -15.17 -8.10
C ILE A 306 -5.50 -15.24 -9.32
N HIS A 307 -5.62 -14.16 -10.09
CA HIS A 307 -6.57 -14.10 -11.20
C HIS A 307 -6.07 -14.83 -12.44
N ALA A 308 -6.86 -15.81 -12.91
CA ALA A 308 -6.58 -16.60 -14.11
C ALA A 308 -6.20 -15.80 -15.37
N PRO A 309 -6.90 -14.71 -15.76
CA PRO A 309 -6.51 -13.95 -16.95
C PRO A 309 -5.11 -13.32 -16.84
N TYR A 310 -4.71 -12.91 -15.63
CA TYR A 310 -3.39 -12.31 -15.41
C TYR A 310 -2.30 -13.38 -15.39
N ARG A 311 -2.54 -14.50 -14.69
CA ARG A 311 -1.65 -15.68 -14.74
C ARG A 311 -1.42 -16.15 -16.17
N HIS A 312 -2.47 -16.29 -16.96
CA HIS A 312 -2.34 -16.74 -18.35
C HIS A 312 -1.50 -15.76 -19.18
N PHE A 313 -1.67 -14.45 -18.96
CA PHE A 313 -0.84 -13.44 -19.61
C PHE A 313 0.63 -13.52 -19.17
N ILE A 314 0.91 -13.68 -17.87
CA ILE A 314 2.26 -13.87 -17.34
C ILE A 314 2.91 -15.12 -17.95
N PHE A 315 2.22 -16.26 -17.94
CA PHE A 315 2.69 -17.50 -18.55
C PHE A 315 2.87 -17.40 -20.07
N SER A 316 2.18 -16.48 -20.74
CA SER A 316 2.39 -16.25 -22.18
C SER A 316 3.76 -15.65 -22.49
N PHE A 317 4.35 -14.87 -21.57
CA PHE A 317 5.73 -14.40 -21.74
C PHE A 317 6.73 -15.54 -21.61
N PHE A 318 6.56 -16.41 -20.62
CA PHE A 318 7.44 -17.58 -20.44
C PHE A 318 7.35 -18.54 -21.65
N LYS A 319 6.15 -18.84 -22.15
CA LYS A 319 6.00 -19.66 -23.37
C LYS A 319 6.63 -19.02 -24.61
N LYS A 320 6.48 -17.70 -24.78
CA LYS A 320 7.14 -16.98 -25.89
C LYS A 320 8.67 -16.99 -25.74
N LEU A 321 9.17 -16.88 -24.51
CA LEU A 321 10.60 -16.96 -24.22
C LEU A 321 11.14 -18.34 -24.61
N ASP A 322 10.48 -19.42 -24.17
CA ASP A 322 10.84 -20.81 -24.54
C ASP A 322 10.86 -21.01 -26.06
N THR A 323 9.85 -20.46 -26.76
CA THR A 323 9.76 -20.56 -28.22
C THR A 323 10.85 -19.73 -28.91
N SER A 324 11.23 -18.57 -28.36
CA SER A 324 12.28 -17.72 -28.92
C SER A 324 13.67 -18.32 -28.74
N VAL A 325 13.94 -18.95 -27.59
CA VAL A 325 15.20 -19.65 -27.29
C VAL A 325 15.36 -20.86 -28.21
N SER A 326 14.31 -21.67 -28.37
CA SER A 326 14.36 -22.81 -29.30
C SER A 326 14.54 -22.37 -30.76
N THR A 327 13.93 -21.26 -31.17
CA THR A 327 14.12 -20.73 -32.54
C THR A 327 15.53 -20.17 -32.75
N SER A 328 16.15 -19.54 -31.74
CA SER A 328 17.54 -19.10 -31.83
C SER A 328 18.52 -20.27 -31.88
N GLU A 329 18.31 -21.32 -31.08
CA GLU A 329 19.16 -22.53 -31.11
C GLU A 329 19.10 -23.20 -32.49
N VAL A 330 17.91 -23.37 -33.05
CA VAL A 330 17.74 -23.92 -34.43
C VAL A 330 18.40 -23.03 -35.48
N ARG A 331 18.33 -21.69 -35.32
CA ARG A 331 18.99 -20.76 -36.22
C ARG A 331 20.51 -20.89 -36.14
N ASP A 332 21.08 -20.97 -34.94
CA ASP A 332 22.52 -21.10 -34.75
C ASP A 332 23.04 -22.45 -35.29
N GLU A 333 22.30 -23.54 -35.08
CA GLU A 333 22.58 -24.84 -35.71
C GLU A 333 22.57 -24.74 -37.25
N SER A 334 21.59 -24.05 -37.83
CA SER A 334 21.50 -23.89 -39.29
C SER A 334 22.65 -23.03 -39.87
N VAL A 335 23.09 -22.00 -39.15
CA VAL A 335 24.24 -21.17 -39.54
C VAL A 335 25.53 -21.97 -39.44
N MET A 336 25.69 -22.77 -38.38
CA MET A 336 26.86 -23.62 -38.17
C MET A 336 26.95 -24.70 -39.26
N ALA A 337 25.83 -25.35 -39.60
CA ALA A 337 25.76 -26.31 -40.70
C ALA A 337 26.14 -25.67 -42.05
N THR A 338 25.63 -24.47 -42.33
CA THR A 338 25.94 -23.73 -43.56
C THR A 338 27.44 -23.37 -43.65
N GLN A 339 28.06 -22.93 -42.54
CA GLN A 339 29.50 -22.66 -42.50
C GLN A 339 30.35 -23.91 -42.73
N ILE A 340 29.93 -25.06 -42.19
CA ILE A 340 30.59 -26.36 -42.44
C ILE A 340 30.51 -26.71 -43.93
N THR A 341 29.34 -26.59 -44.54
CA THR A 341 29.15 -26.86 -45.98
C THR A 341 30.00 -25.93 -46.85
N ILE A 342 30.03 -24.62 -46.57
CA ILE A 342 30.87 -23.66 -47.31
C ILE A 342 32.35 -24.01 -47.18
N LYS A 343 32.83 -24.36 -45.98
CA LYS A 343 34.21 -24.83 -45.78
C LYS A 343 34.50 -26.08 -46.61
N GLN A 344 33.60 -27.07 -46.62
CA GLN A 344 33.76 -28.29 -47.41
C GLN A 344 33.83 -28.01 -48.92
N VAL A 345 32.99 -27.11 -49.44
CA VAL A 345 33.03 -26.70 -50.85
C VAL A 345 34.32 -25.94 -51.17
N SER A 346 34.78 -25.04 -50.30
CA SER A 346 36.05 -24.31 -50.52
C SER A 346 37.30 -25.20 -50.48
N MET A 347 37.23 -26.34 -49.80
CA MET A 347 38.31 -27.35 -49.76
C MET A 347 38.20 -28.37 -50.90
N SER A 348 37.10 -28.38 -51.66
CA SER A 348 36.98 -29.26 -52.82
C SER A 348 37.90 -28.74 -53.93
N PRO A 349 38.88 -29.53 -54.41
CA PRO A 349 39.81 -29.07 -55.43
C PRO A 349 39.04 -28.77 -56.72
N VAL A 350 39.28 -27.59 -57.29
CA VAL A 350 38.82 -27.25 -58.65
C VAL A 350 39.46 -28.26 -59.59
N THR A 351 38.70 -29.28 -59.96
CA THR A 351 39.07 -30.19 -61.04
C THR A 351 38.93 -29.40 -62.35
N ASN A 352 40.06 -28.90 -62.84
CA ASN A 352 40.22 -28.39 -64.20
C ASN A 352 39.97 -29.48 -65.24
#